data_AF-A0A1S4CQZ6-F1
#
_entry.id   AF-A0A1S4CQZ6-F1
#
_cell.length_a   1.000
_cell.length_b   1.000
_cell.length_c   1.000
_cell.angle_alpha   90.00
_cell.angle_beta   90.00
_cell.angle_gamma   90.00
#
_symmetry.space_group_name_H-M   'P 1'
#
loop_
_entity.id
_entity.type
_entity.pdbx_description
1 polymer ?
#
loop_
_entity_poly.entity_id
_entity_poly.type
_entity_poly.pdbx_seq_one_letter_code
_entity_poly.pdbx_strand_id
1 'polypeptide(L)'
;MVDLQSRTKIQGPFESLCAIIWQSSYRIRDGLEPKVVAICKKSEEKKEYLVGNNQVIGVVKVDHSIREANPSDLARLIKNEIIDEQLKIDEAIEKDHELSDVVVYGVNLTFVNMEGVDHYGFDWKGHKPMNVSYFIDGVGDAGTVVVLPTGPNDSSKYGDKGRIV
;
A
#
# COMPACT_ATOMS: atom_id res chain seq x y z
N MET A 1 7.89 20.22 -27.87
CA MET A 1 6.59 19.55 -28.10
C MET A 1 6.44 18.52 -27.00
N VAL A 2 5.71 18.86 -25.94
CA VAL A 2 5.56 18.00 -24.75
C VAL A 2 4.61 16.87 -25.13
N ASP A 3 5.08 15.64 -25.01
CA ASP A 3 4.34 14.43 -25.36
C ASP A 3 3.09 14.28 -24.48
N LEU A 4 1.91 14.53 -25.07
CA LEU A 4 0.60 14.37 -24.42
C LEU A 4 0.32 12.91 -24.03
N GLN A 5 1.06 11.93 -24.58
CA GLN A 5 0.87 10.51 -24.24
C GLN A 5 1.44 10.15 -22.86
N SER A 6 2.31 11.00 -22.29
CA SER A 6 2.83 10.82 -20.92
C SER A 6 1.77 11.08 -19.82
N ARG A 7 0.71 11.86 -20.13
CA ARG A 7 -0.33 12.26 -19.17
C ARG A 7 -1.48 11.25 -19.00
N THR A 8 -1.48 10.16 -19.78
CA THR A 8 -2.57 9.15 -19.79
C THR A 8 -2.05 7.73 -19.66
N LYS A 9 -0.87 7.53 -19.08
CA LYS A 9 -0.48 6.20 -18.64
C LYS A 9 -1.28 5.88 -17.37
N ILE A 10 -2.25 4.98 -17.50
CA ILE A 10 -2.96 4.41 -16.35
C ILE A 10 -1.88 3.91 -15.39
N GLN A 11 -1.82 4.55 -14.22
CA GLN A 11 -1.02 4.05 -13.11
C GLN A 11 -1.71 2.78 -12.61
N GLY A 12 -0.99 1.85 -12.00
CA GLY A 12 -1.57 0.56 -11.62
C GLY A 12 -2.80 0.74 -10.72
N PRO A 13 -3.64 -0.30 -10.58
CA PRO A 13 -4.87 -0.22 -9.78
C PRO A 13 -4.61 0.33 -8.37
N PHE A 14 -3.57 -0.17 -7.70
CA PHE A 14 -3.11 0.35 -6.41
C PHE A 14 -2.84 1.85 -6.43
N GLU A 15 -1.98 2.35 -7.32
CA GLU A 15 -1.61 3.78 -7.32
C GLU A 15 -2.80 4.69 -7.61
N SER A 16 -3.70 4.24 -8.49
CA SER A 16 -4.92 4.99 -8.81
C SER A 16 -5.87 5.06 -7.63
N LEU A 17 -6.08 3.95 -6.91
CA LEU A 17 -6.89 3.92 -5.69
C LEU A 17 -6.30 4.80 -4.60
N CYS A 18 -5.00 4.68 -4.35
CA CYS A 18 -4.29 5.48 -3.37
C CYS A 18 -4.41 6.98 -3.69
N ALA A 19 -4.25 7.38 -4.95
CA ALA A 19 -4.40 8.77 -5.36
C ALA A 19 -5.81 9.33 -5.08
N ILE A 20 -6.86 8.57 -5.41
CA ILE A 20 -8.25 9.00 -5.18
C ILE A 20 -8.54 9.11 -3.68
N ILE A 21 -8.10 8.13 -2.87
CA ILE A 21 -8.33 8.14 -1.42
C ILE A 21 -7.52 9.24 -0.76
N TRP A 22 -6.26 9.43 -1.17
CA TRP A 22 -5.40 10.49 -0.68
C TRP A 22 -6.01 11.86 -0.96
N GLN A 23 -6.44 12.10 -2.20
CA GLN A 23 -7.16 13.33 -2.54
C GLN A 23 -8.49 13.44 -1.79
N SER A 24 -9.23 12.36 -1.57
CA SER A 24 -10.50 12.43 -0.84
C SER A 24 -10.32 12.71 0.65
N SER A 25 -9.16 12.37 1.22
CA SER A 25 -8.89 12.48 2.65
C SER A 25 -8.93 13.91 3.18
N TYR A 26 -8.58 14.93 2.38
CA TYR A 26 -8.68 16.34 2.81
C TYR A 26 -10.13 16.76 3.09
N ARG A 27 -11.11 16.12 2.45
CA ARG A 27 -12.53 16.47 2.59
C ARG A 27 -13.15 15.92 3.87
N ILE A 28 -12.54 14.88 4.44
CA ILE A 28 -13.11 14.10 5.54
C ILE A 28 -12.42 14.46 6.86
N ARG A 29 -11.20 15.01 6.81
CA ARG A 29 -10.41 15.37 7.98
C ARG A 29 -10.55 16.86 8.28
N ASP A 30 -10.98 17.20 9.49
CA ASP A 30 -10.96 18.58 10.04
C ASP A 30 -9.53 19.06 10.42
N GLY A 31 -8.49 18.39 9.91
CA GLY A 31 -7.08 18.59 10.28
C GLY A 31 -6.17 19.01 9.12
N LEU A 32 -4.85 19.00 9.35
CA LEU A 32 -3.85 19.31 8.33
C LEU A 32 -3.94 18.33 7.15
N GLU A 33 -3.92 18.86 5.94
CA GLU A 33 -3.86 18.03 4.72
C GLU A 33 -2.65 17.09 4.80
N PRO A 34 -2.84 15.78 4.55
CA PRO A 34 -1.74 14.82 4.63
C PRO A 34 -0.80 15.00 3.44
N LYS A 35 0.10 15.99 3.49
CA LYS A 35 1.09 16.24 2.43
C LYS A 35 2.13 15.13 2.26
N VAL A 36 2.19 14.22 3.22
CA VAL A 36 3.09 13.07 3.24
C VAL A 36 2.27 11.82 3.50
N VAL A 37 2.48 10.79 2.71
CA VAL A 37 1.87 9.46 2.89
C VAL A 37 2.94 8.39 2.90
N ALA A 38 2.72 7.35 3.70
CA ALA A 38 3.56 6.16 3.73
C ALA A 38 2.98 5.13 2.75
N ILE A 39 3.87 4.48 1.99
CA ILE A 39 3.55 3.40 1.07
C ILE A 39 4.32 2.17 1.52
N CYS A 40 3.57 1.12 1.85
CA CYS A 40 4.10 -0.22 2.10
C CYS A 40 3.71 -1.10 0.91
N LYS A 41 4.68 -1.65 0.20
CA LYS A 41 4.41 -2.58 -0.92
C LYS A 41 5.44 -3.69 -0.96
N LYS A 42 5.10 -4.80 -1.61
CA LYS A 42 6.07 -5.87 -1.86
C LYS A 42 7.22 -5.34 -2.74
N SER A 43 8.45 -5.71 -2.40
CA SER A 43 9.62 -5.44 -3.25
C SER A 43 9.52 -6.21 -4.57
N GLU A 44 9.95 -5.57 -5.66
CA GLU A 44 10.07 -6.21 -6.97
C GLU A 44 11.29 -7.16 -7.02
N GLU A 45 12.23 -7.02 -6.08
CA GLU A 45 13.39 -7.89 -5.96
C GLU A 45 12.97 -9.30 -5.52
N LYS A 46 13.17 -10.26 -6.42
CA LYS A 46 12.99 -11.67 -6.11
C LYS A 46 14.20 -12.18 -5.31
N LYS A 47 14.12 -12.12 -3.99
CA LYS A 47 14.94 -12.98 -3.13
C LYS A 47 14.27 -14.35 -3.09
N GLU A 48 14.51 -15.17 -4.12
CA GLU A 48 14.01 -16.54 -4.10
C GLU A 48 14.65 -17.29 -2.91
N TYR A 49 13.84 -18.06 -2.18
CA TYR A 49 14.25 -18.99 -1.11
C TYR A 49 14.63 -18.42 0.27
N LEU A 50 14.53 -17.11 0.51
CA LEU A 50 14.69 -16.54 1.86
C LEU A 50 13.35 -16.02 2.40
N VAL A 51 12.89 -16.60 3.51
CA VAL A 51 11.75 -16.06 4.27
C VAL A 51 12.29 -14.86 5.05
N GLY A 52 11.77 -13.67 4.75
CA GLY A 52 12.19 -12.43 5.37
C GLY A 52 11.29 -11.26 5.00
N ASN A 53 11.56 -10.11 5.59
CA ASN A 53 10.83 -8.87 5.32
C ASN A 53 11.27 -8.29 3.97
N ASN A 54 10.51 -8.60 2.92
CA ASN A 54 10.74 -8.11 1.55
C ASN A 54 9.75 -6.98 1.18
N GLN A 55 9.38 -6.15 2.14
CA GLN A 55 8.49 -5.01 1.94
C GLN A 55 9.30 -3.74 1.73
N VAL A 56 8.98 -2.99 0.69
CA VAL A 56 9.41 -1.59 0.52
C VAL A 56 8.51 -0.74 1.39
N ILE A 57 9.13 0.00 2.31
CA ILE A 57 8.48 1.03 3.12
C ILE A 57 9.09 2.34 2.67
N GLY A 58 8.26 3.23 2.15
CA GLY A 58 8.72 4.53 1.71
C GLY A 58 7.67 5.60 1.89
N VAL A 59 8.07 6.83 1.60
CA VAL A 59 7.21 7.99 1.72
C VAL A 59 7.09 8.73 0.40
N VAL A 60 5.90 9.25 0.15
CA VAL A 60 5.62 10.16 -0.97
C VAL A 60 5.21 11.49 -0.39
N LYS A 61 5.77 12.57 -0.93
CA LYS A 61 5.58 13.94 -0.43
C LYS A 61 5.07 14.84 -1.53
N VAL A 62 4.22 15.79 -1.18
CA VAL A 62 3.85 16.92 -2.03
C VAL A 62 4.08 18.23 -1.30
N ASP A 63 4.57 19.24 -2.03
CA ASP A 63 4.77 20.58 -1.46
C ASP A 63 3.50 21.45 -1.54
N HIS A 64 2.61 21.12 -2.48
CA HIS A 64 1.36 21.83 -2.75
C HIS A 64 0.17 21.26 -1.96
N SER A 65 -1.00 21.89 -2.10
CA SER A 65 -2.24 21.42 -1.47
C SER A 65 -2.74 20.14 -2.15
N ILE A 66 -3.13 19.16 -1.34
CA ILE A 66 -3.71 17.90 -1.83
C ILE A 66 -5.07 18.14 -2.48
N ARG A 67 -5.79 19.17 -2.04
CA ARG A 67 -7.11 19.52 -2.58
C ARG A 67 -7.09 19.86 -4.06
N GLU A 68 -6.04 20.53 -4.51
CA GLU A 68 -5.90 21.01 -5.89
C GLU A 68 -5.06 20.06 -6.75
N ALA A 69 -4.46 19.04 -6.14
CA ALA A 69 -3.63 18.07 -6.84
C ALA A 69 -4.47 17.23 -7.81
N ASN A 70 -3.93 16.95 -9.01
CA ASN A 70 -4.56 16.05 -9.96
C ASN A 70 -4.33 14.58 -9.52
N PRO A 71 -5.36 13.73 -9.42
CA PRO A 71 -5.21 12.32 -9.05
C PRO A 71 -4.20 11.56 -9.93
N SER A 72 -4.13 11.88 -11.22
CA SER A 72 -3.16 11.26 -12.14
C SER A 72 -1.71 11.63 -11.78
N ASP A 73 -1.48 12.85 -11.30
CA ASP A 73 -0.15 13.27 -10.85
C ASP A 73 0.20 12.59 -9.53
N LEU A 74 -0.75 12.53 -8.58
CA LEU A 74 -0.56 11.80 -7.32
C LEU A 74 -0.24 10.32 -7.56
N ALA A 75 -0.96 9.66 -8.46
CA ALA A 75 -0.72 8.26 -8.79
C ALA A 75 0.67 8.06 -9.45
N ARG A 76 1.11 9.03 -10.28
CA ARG A 76 2.46 9.04 -10.87
C ARG A 76 3.53 9.18 -9.79
N LEU A 77 3.32 10.05 -8.80
CA LEU A 77 4.22 10.23 -7.66
C LEU A 77 4.33 8.94 -6.84
N ILE A 78 3.19 8.32 -6.51
CA ILE A 78 3.15 7.06 -5.77
C ILE A 78 3.88 5.95 -6.52
N LYS A 79 3.83 5.93 -7.85
CA LYS A 79 4.53 4.89 -8.62
C LYS A 79 6.04 5.10 -8.68
N ASN A 80 6.47 6.33 -8.99
CA ASN A 80 7.82 6.60 -9.48
C ASN A 80 8.70 7.39 -8.51
N GLU A 81 8.11 8.05 -7.52
CA GLU A 81 8.78 9.03 -6.65
C GLU A 81 8.68 8.63 -5.17
N ILE A 82 8.60 7.33 -4.88
CA ILE A 82 8.71 6.81 -3.51
C ILE A 82 10.14 7.03 -3.03
N ILE A 83 10.28 7.73 -1.91
CA ILE A 83 11.54 7.83 -1.19
C ILE A 83 11.62 6.60 -0.28
N ASP A 84 12.54 5.69 -0.60
CA ASP A 84 12.79 4.48 0.19
C ASP A 84 13.35 4.85 1.58
N GLU A 85 12.73 4.32 2.63
CA GLU A 85 13.15 4.52 4.02
C GLU A 85 13.80 3.28 4.62
N GLN A 86 13.97 2.18 3.87
CA GLN A 86 14.61 0.94 4.34
C GLN A 86 16.00 1.18 4.92
N LEU A 87 16.85 1.99 4.26
CA LEU A 87 18.18 2.30 4.79
C LEU A 87 18.14 2.94 6.18
N LYS A 88 17.13 3.79 6.45
CA LYS A 88 16.98 4.41 7.77
C LYS A 88 16.49 3.41 8.82
N ILE A 89 15.69 2.43 8.38
CA ILE A 89 15.22 1.33 9.23
C ILE A 89 16.42 0.44 9.58
N ASP A 90 17.23 0.07 8.59
CA ASP A 90 18.44 -0.74 8.77
C ASP A 90 19.42 -0.04 9.72
N GLU A 91 19.70 1.26 9.50
CA GLU A 91 20.53 2.06 10.40
C GLU A 91 19.99 2.12 11.83
N ALA A 92 18.67 2.10 12.01
CA ALA A 92 18.05 2.11 13.33
C ALA A 92 18.19 0.74 14.03
N ILE A 93 18.09 -0.35 13.28
CA ILE A 93 18.29 -1.73 13.78
C ILE A 93 19.76 -1.96 14.17
N GLU A 94 20.69 -1.53 13.31
CA GLU A 94 22.14 -1.68 13.55
C GLU A 94 22.60 -0.92 14.80
N LYS A 95 22.05 0.28 15.03
CA LYS A 95 22.34 1.07 16.24
C LYS A 95 21.91 0.37 17.53
N ASP A 96 20.97 -0.56 17.44
CA ASP A 96 20.49 -1.35 18.57
C ASP A 96 21.06 -2.78 18.59
N HIS A 97 22.19 -2.98 17.90
CA HIS A 97 22.92 -4.25 17.84
C HIS A 97 22.07 -5.44 17.36
N GLU A 98 21.06 -5.20 16.51
CA GLU A 98 20.14 -6.24 16.01
C GLU A 98 19.33 -6.95 17.10
N LEU A 99 19.25 -6.37 18.31
CA LEU A 99 18.58 -7.00 19.45
C LEU A 99 17.07 -6.71 19.51
N SER A 100 16.58 -5.77 18.68
CA SER A 100 15.22 -5.25 18.75
C SER A 100 14.42 -5.50 17.48
N ASP A 101 13.18 -5.96 17.68
CA ASP A 101 12.15 -5.93 16.66
C ASP A 101 11.67 -4.49 16.46
N VAL A 102 11.75 -3.98 15.22
CA VAL A 102 11.28 -2.63 14.88
C VAL A 102 9.86 -2.67 14.34
N VAL A 103 8.97 -1.92 15.00
CA VAL A 103 7.59 -1.69 14.53
C VAL A 103 7.52 -0.31 13.88
N VAL A 104 7.19 -0.27 12.59
CA VAL A 104 7.03 0.98 11.85
C VAL A 104 5.58 1.45 11.94
N TYR A 105 5.36 2.55 12.66
CA TYR A 105 4.11 3.30 12.61
C TYR A 105 4.20 4.27 11.44
N GLY A 106 3.31 4.14 10.47
CA GLY A 106 3.30 5.02 9.30
C GLY A 106 2.97 6.48 9.66
N VAL A 107 2.91 7.33 8.63
CA VAL A 107 2.63 8.76 8.79
C VAL A 107 1.11 9.05 8.74
N ASN A 108 0.73 10.34 8.62
CA ASN A 108 -0.64 10.88 8.55
C ASN A 108 -1.66 10.09 7.71
N LEU A 109 -1.23 9.30 6.72
CA LEU A 109 -2.02 8.27 6.05
C LEU A 109 -1.08 7.20 5.49
N THR A 110 -1.39 5.93 5.72
CA THR A 110 -0.59 4.79 5.25
C THR A 110 -1.35 3.95 4.24
N PHE A 111 -0.73 3.65 3.10
CA PHE A 111 -1.26 2.75 2.09
C PHE A 111 -0.45 1.46 2.06
N VAL A 112 -1.12 0.32 2.14
CA VAL A 112 -0.50 -1.01 2.11
C VAL A 112 -0.99 -1.76 0.88
N ASN A 113 -0.05 -2.12 -0.01
CA ASN A 113 -0.32 -2.93 -1.18
C ASN A 113 -0.13 -4.42 -0.85
N MET A 114 -1.24 -5.16 -0.76
CA MET A 114 -1.24 -6.62 -0.64
C MET A 114 -1.60 -7.30 -1.97
N GLU A 115 -1.72 -6.55 -3.07
CA GLU A 115 -1.88 -7.13 -4.40
C GLU A 115 -0.68 -8.03 -4.73
N GLY A 116 -0.95 -9.21 -5.28
CA GLY A 116 0.08 -10.20 -5.61
C GLY A 116 0.57 -11.03 -4.43
N VAL A 117 -0.01 -10.89 -3.23
CA VAL A 117 0.16 -11.87 -2.15
C VAL A 117 -0.76 -13.06 -2.41
N ASP A 118 -0.16 -14.24 -2.58
CA ASP A 118 -0.88 -15.46 -2.96
C ASP A 118 -1.39 -16.23 -1.74
N HIS A 119 -2.42 -15.71 -1.08
CA HIS A 119 -3.06 -16.42 0.02
C HIS A 119 -3.87 -17.64 -0.45
N TYR A 120 -4.41 -17.59 -1.67
CA TYR A 120 -5.31 -18.60 -2.22
C TYR A 120 -4.57 -19.76 -2.92
N GLY A 121 -3.26 -19.60 -3.17
CA GLY A 121 -2.35 -20.67 -3.56
C GLY A 121 -1.99 -21.62 -2.42
N PHE A 122 -2.27 -21.24 -1.16
CA PHE A 122 -2.13 -22.15 -0.03
C PHE A 122 -3.05 -23.37 -0.21
N ASP A 123 -2.47 -24.55 -0.12
CA ASP A 123 -3.17 -25.82 -0.23
C ASP A 123 -2.74 -26.74 0.92
N TRP A 124 -3.73 -27.12 1.73
CA TRP A 124 -3.55 -28.13 2.75
C TRP A 124 -4.39 -29.35 2.43
N LYS A 125 -3.76 -30.40 1.89
CA LYS A 125 -4.40 -31.69 1.55
C LYS A 125 -5.59 -31.53 0.59
N GLY A 126 -5.49 -30.63 -0.39
CA GLY A 126 -6.55 -30.31 -1.35
C GLY A 126 -7.54 -29.26 -0.85
N HIS A 127 -7.37 -28.73 0.36
CA HIS A 127 -8.21 -27.67 0.90
C HIS A 127 -7.53 -26.30 0.70
N LYS A 128 -8.21 -25.43 -0.04
CA LYS A 128 -7.79 -24.05 -0.28
C LYS A 128 -8.63 -23.06 0.53
N PRO A 129 -8.07 -21.91 0.92
CA PRO A 129 -8.85 -20.85 1.54
C PRO A 129 -9.99 -20.37 0.62
N MET A 130 -11.19 -20.22 1.16
CA MET A 130 -12.31 -19.58 0.44
C MET A 130 -12.45 -18.10 0.80
N ASN A 131 -12.00 -17.73 2.00
CA ASN A 131 -11.99 -16.36 2.49
C ASN A 131 -10.72 -16.15 3.32
N VAL A 132 -10.19 -14.93 3.29
CA VAL A 132 -9.03 -14.49 4.06
C VAL A 132 -9.41 -13.20 4.76
N SER A 133 -9.44 -13.23 6.09
CA SER A 133 -9.68 -12.05 6.92
C SER A 133 -8.36 -11.40 7.31
N TYR A 134 -8.34 -10.08 7.33
CA TYR A 134 -7.18 -9.29 7.75
C TYR A 134 -7.52 -8.56 9.04
N PHE A 135 -6.57 -8.54 9.96
CA PHE A 135 -6.66 -7.74 11.17
C PHE A 135 -5.48 -6.76 11.17
N ILE A 136 -5.77 -5.50 11.47
CA ILE A 136 -4.76 -4.45 11.56
C ILE A 136 -4.87 -3.87 12.95
N ASP A 137 -3.77 -3.93 13.69
CA ASP A 137 -3.64 -3.31 15.00
C ASP A 137 -2.82 -2.02 14.90
N GLY A 138 -2.91 -1.17 15.92
CA GLY A 138 -2.06 0.02 16.04
C GLY A 138 -2.35 1.12 15.02
N VAL A 139 -3.55 1.13 14.41
CA VAL A 139 -3.97 2.21 13.51
C VAL A 139 -4.32 3.45 14.34
N GLY A 140 -3.47 4.47 14.29
CA GLY A 140 -3.75 5.77 14.90
C GLY A 140 -4.74 6.61 14.09
N ASP A 141 -4.98 7.85 14.53
CA ASP A 141 -5.94 8.78 13.92
C ASP A 141 -5.66 9.08 12.43
N ALA A 142 -4.40 8.92 12.02
CA ALA A 142 -3.90 9.01 10.65
C ALA A 142 -4.52 7.97 9.69
N GLY A 143 -4.93 6.82 10.21
CA GLY A 143 -5.58 5.78 9.42
C GLY A 143 -4.65 5.02 8.46
N THR A 144 -5.13 3.84 8.08
CA THR A 144 -4.45 2.93 7.16
C THR A 144 -5.43 2.41 6.13
N VAL A 145 -4.99 2.32 4.88
CA VAL A 145 -5.75 1.76 3.75
C VAL A 145 -5.00 0.55 3.25
N VAL A 146 -5.64 -0.61 3.27
CA VAL A 146 -5.05 -1.86 2.77
C VAL A 146 -5.79 -2.31 1.52
N VAL A 147 -5.04 -2.48 0.43
CA VAL A 147 -5.56 -2.96 -0.84
C VAL A 147 -5.33 -4.47 -0.90
N LEU A 148 -6.43 -5.23 -0.81
CA LEU A 148 -6.41 -6.69 -0.72
C LEU A 148 -6.36 -7.35 -2.11
N PRO A 149 -5.72 -8.53 -2.22
CA PRO A 149 -5.75 -9.30 -3.45
C PRO A 149 -7.17 -9.76 -3.78
N THR A 150 -7.45 -9.94 -5.06
CA THR A 150 -8.75 -10.47 -5.50
C THR A 150 -8.89 -11.91 -5.03
N GLY A 151 -10.00 -12.20 -4.34
CA GLY A 151 -10.35 -13.57 -3.95
C GLY A 151 -10.60 -14.48 -5.16
N PRO A 152 -10.71 -15.80 -4.94
CA PRO A 152 -11.01 -16.74 -6.00
C PRO A 152 -12.29 -16.32 -6.72
N ASN A 153 -12.21 -16.21 -8.05
CA ASN A 153 -13.36 -15.90 -8.89
C ASN A 153 -14.30 -17.10 -8.92
N ASP A 154 -15.19 -17.24 -7.94
CA ASP A 154 -16.32 -18.17 -8.02
C ASP A 154 -17.39 -17.60 -8.95
N SER A 155 -17.08 -17.55 -10.25
CA SER A 155 -17.98 -17.09 -11.30
C SER A 155 -19.18 -18.03 -11.57
N SER A 156 -19.64 -18.84 -10.62
CA SER A 156 -20.89 -19.60 -10.87
C SER A 156 -21.72 -20.16 -9.71
N LYS A 157 -21.38 -20.06 -8.41
CA LYS A 157 -22.22 -20.76 -7.39
C LYS A 157 -22.74 -20.01 -6.18
N TYR A 158 -22.30 -18.80 -5.88
CA TYR A 158 -22.95 -17.98 -4.86
C TYR A 158 -22.98 -16.53 -5.30
N GLY A 159 -24.03 -16.18 -6.04
CA GLY A 159 -24.50 -14.80 -6.01
C GLY A 159 -24.80 -14.41 -4.57
N ASP A 160 -24.46 -13.16 -4.24
CA ASP A 160 -25.03 -12.43 -3.09
C ASP A 160 -24.43 -12.67 -1.69
N LYS A 161 -23.19 -13.19 -1.57
CA LYS A 161 -22.47 -13.13 -0.29
C LYS A 161 -21.39 -12.05 -0.36
N GLY A 162 -21.69 -10.93 0.27
CA GLY A 162 -20.79 -9.79 0.41
C GLY A 162 -19.39 -10.22 0.86
N ARG A 163 -18.39 -9.50 0.35
CA ARG A 163 -17.03 -9.58 0.88
C ARG A 163 -17.08 -9.05 2.31
N ILE A 164 -16.66 -9.86 3.27
CA ILE A 164 -16.42 -9.38 4.62
C ILE A 164 -15.13 -8.56 4.54
N VAL A 165 -15.27 -7.23 4.70
CA VAL A 165 -14.17 -6.27 4.85
C VAL A 165 -13.96 -6.03 6.33
#